data_AF-A0A4Y9RBP8-F1
#
_entry.id   AF-A0A4Y9RBP8-F1
#
_cell.length_a   1.000
_cell.length_b   1.000
_cell.length_c   1.000
_cell.angle_alpha   90.00
_cell.angle_beta   90.00
_cell.angle_gamma   90.00
#
_symmetry.space_group_name_H-M   'P 1'
#
loop_
_entity.id
_entity.type
_entity.pdbx_description
1 polymer ?
#
loop_
_entity_poly.entity_id
_entity_poly.type
_entity_poly.pdbx_seq_one_letter_code
_entity_poly.pdbx_strand_id
1 'polypeptide(L)'
;MTRLVLTAAALSALALGLAAPAVAQQQTQAQVSAQAATGDAATQARLRAQGEAYHRAPDSAQDPDELVRTRILNAEIAAGNMAAEDQERAAAAVHAQALASHEEEEVRAATARAEYEATLRASEAAQARYDEMYAAWEAQVRACNAGDRRGCAAGPARFDPTPPAPAPRRW
;
A
#
# COMPACT_ATOMS: atom_id res chain seq x y z
N MET A 1 6.88 26.85 38.57
CA MET A 1 6.42 25.53 39.05
C MET A 1 6.16 24.67 37.82
N THR A 2 6.89 23.55 37.76
CA THR A 2 6.72 22.35 36.91
C THR A 2 6.47 22.49 35.40
N ARG A 3 7.55 22.18 34.67
CA ARG A 3 7.65 21.87 33.24
C ARG A 3 7.03 20.51 32.93
N LEU A 4 6.43 20.36 31.75
CA LEU A 4 6.40 19.10 31.01
C LEU A 4 6.72 19.39 29.54
N VAL A 5 7.95 19.03 29.19
CA VAL A 5 8.55 18.94 27.85
C VAL A 5 8.60 17.44 27.52
N LEU A 6 8.69 17.10 26.23
CA LEU A 6 8.88 15.76 25.59
C LEU A 6 7.55 15.20 25.08
N THR A 7 7.37 14.92 23.78
CA THR A 7 8.12 13.96 22.94
C THR A 7 8.23 14.47 21.48
N ALA A 8 9.41 14.73 20.91
CA ALA A 8 10.30 13.77 20.21
C ALA A 8 9.52 12.86 19.24
N ALA A 9 9.46 13.15 17.93
CA ALA A 9 10.50 12.93 16.91
C ALA A 9 10.96 11.46 16.79
N ALA A 10 10.94 10.95 15.55
CA ALA A 10 11.52 9.69 15.04
C ALA A 10 10.56 8.50 14.87
N LEU A 11 9.97 8.40 13.68
CA LEU A 11 9.66 7.11 13.03
C LEU A 11 10.33 7.12 11.66
N SER A 12 11.66 7.02 11.68
CA SER A 12 12.49 6.71 10.53
C SER A 12 13.11 5.34 10.74
N ALA A 13 13.17 4.57 9.65
CA ALA A 13 13.90 3.32 9.46
C ALA A 13 13.27 2.02 10.03
N LEU A 14 12.36 1.43 9.25
CA LEU A 14 12.35 -0.03 9.06
C LEU A 14 12.84 -0.35 7.64
N ALA A 15 14.15 -0.18 7.45
CA ALA A 15 14.90 -0.78 6.36
C ALA A 15 16.09 -1.51 7.00
N LEU A 16 15.85 -2.73 7.50
CA LEU A 16 16.92 -3.67 7.82
C LEU A 16 16.69 -4.96 7.07
N GLY A 17 17.48 -5.10 6.01
CA GLY A 17 18.08 -6.31 5.48
C GLY A 17 17.41 -7.64 5.79
N LEU A 18 16.63 -8.14 4.83
CA LEU A 18 16.52 -9.58 4.59
C LEU A 18 17.84 -10.09 3.99
N ALA A 19 18.90 -10.13 4.81
CA ALA A 19 20.02 -11.01 4.54
C ALA A 19 19.56 -12.43 4.92
N ALA A 20 19.43 -13.28 3.90
CA ALA A 20 19.06 -14.67 4.02
C ALA A 20 19.83 -15.37 5.16
N PRO A 21 19.19 -16.18 6.01
CA PRO A 21 19.89 -16.95 7.02
C PRO A 21 20.46 -18.22 6.37
N ALA A 22 21.31 -18.10 5.36
CA ALA A 22 22.02 -19.25 4.78
C ALA A 22 22.96 -19.90 5.82
N VAL A 23 23.36 -19.16 6.85
CA VAL A 23 24.16 -19.67 7.98
C VAL A 23 23.34 -20.41 9.05
N ALA A 24 22.02 -20.21 9.13
CA ALA A 24 21.19 -20.92 10.11
C ALA A 24 20.91 -22.38 9.70
N GLN A 25 20.78 -22.67 8.40
CA GLN A 25 20.59 -24.03 7.90
C GLN A 25 21.86 -24.89 8.02
N GLN A 26 23.05 -24.30 7.91
CA GLN A 26 24.31 -25.03 8.04
C GLN A 26 24.58 -25.44 9.49
N GLN A 27 24.21 -24.61 10.48
CA GLN A 27 24.34 -24.95 11.89
C GLN A 27 23.29 -25.98 12.33
N THR A 28 22.05 -25.90 11.82
CA THR A 28 21.03 -26.90 12.15
C THR A 28 21.34 -28.28 11.56
N GLN A 29 21.92 -28.40 10.37
CA GLN A 29 22.31 -29.72 9.85
C GLN A 29 23.50 -30.34 10.64
N ALA A 30 24.49 -29.53 11.01
CA ALA A 30 25.64 -29.99 11.81
C ALA A 30 25.24 -30.33 13.27
N GLN A 31 24.30 -29.58 13.86
CA GLN A 31 23.76 -29.89 15.19
C GLN A 31 22.80 -31.09 15.12
N VAL A 32 21.90 -31.19 14.13
CA VAL A 32 21.01 -32.37 14.03
C VAL A 32 21.81 -33.67 13.82
N SER A 33 22.93 -33.64 13.10
CA SER A 33 23.79 -34.81 12.93
C SER A 33 24.68 -35.12 14.16
N ALA A 34 25.07 -34.12 14.95
CA ALA A 34 25.77 -34.33 16.23
C ALA A 34 24.84 -34.78 17.37
N GLN A 35 23.63 -34.21 17.45
CA GLN A 35 22.59 -34.59 18.42
C GLN A 35 21.95 -35.96 18.12
N ALA A 36 22.02 -36.45 16.88
CA ALA A 36 21.56 -37.81 16.54
C ALA A 36 22.51 -38.91 17.08
N ALA A 37 23.80 -38.59 17.30
CA ALA A 37 24.79 -39.55 17.78
C ALA A 37 24.77 -39.75 19.30
N THR A 38 24.24 -38.79 20.07
CA THR A 38 24.11 -38.89 21.52
C THR A 38 22.77 -38.32 21.93
N GLY A 39 21.82 -39.18 22.34
CA GLY A 39 20.53 -38.72 22.86
C GLY A 39 20.73 -37.62 23.90
N ASP A 40 19.93 -36.55 23.83
CA ASP A 40 20.06 -35.35 24.64
C ASP A 40 20.44 -35.67 26.11
N ALA A 41 21.56 -35.10 26.57
CA ALA A 41 22.14 -35.41 27.88
C ALA A 41 21.18 -35.07 29.03
N ALA A 42 20.33 -34.05 28.85
CA ALA A 42 19.29 -33.68 29.80
C ALA A 42 18.18 -34.74 29.84
N THR A 43 17.75 -35.22 28.68
CA THR A 43 16.80 -36.34 28.56
C THR A 43 17.34 -37.61 29.21
N GLN A 44 18.61 -37.97 28.97
CA GLN A 44 19.23 -39.13 29.62
C GLN A 44 19.36 -38.97 31.14
N ALA A 45 19.70 -37.78 31.63
CA ALA A 45 19.78 -37.51 33.07
C ALA A 45 18.42 -37.61 33.76
N ARG A 46 17.36 -37.11 33.11
CA ARG A 46 15.98 -37.23 33.60
C ARG A 46 15.53 -38.68 33.69
N LEU A 47 15.81 -39.47 32.66
CA LEU A 47 15.44 -40.88 32.63
C LEU A 47 16.22 -41.66 33.70
N ARG A 48 17.53 -41.44 33.84
CA ARG A 48 18.33 -42.06 34.91
C ARG A 48 17.82 -41.70 36.31
N ALA A 49 17.39 -40.44 36.52
CA ALA A 49 16.79 -40.01 37.79
C ALA A 49 15.44 -40.67 38.08
N GLN A 50 14.72 -41.12 37.04
CA GLN A 50 13.48 -41.89 37.14
C GLN A 50 13.72 -43.41 37.23
N GLY A 51 14.99 -43.85 37.28
CA GLY A 51 15.37 -45.27 37.26
C GLY A 51 15.31 -45.92 35.88
N GLU A 52 15.06 -45.15 34.81
CA GLU A 52 14.97 -45.63 33.44
C GLU A 52 16.25 -45.30 32.65
N ALA A 53 16.86 -46.28 31.98
CA ALA A 53 17.98 -46.03 31.09
C ALA A 53 17.44 -45.81 29.66
N TYR A 54 17.61 -44.61 29.10
CA TYR A 54 17.35 -44.39 27.68
C TYR A 54 18.33 -45.20 26.84
N HIS A 55 17.84 -46.22 26.16
CA HIS A 55 18.58 -46.97 25.16
C HIS A 55 18.02 -46.65 23.78
N ARG A 56 18.74 -45.83 23.01
CA ARG A 56 18.47 -45.64 21.59
C ARG A 56 18.63 -47.00 20.90
N ALA A 57 17.61 -47.44 20.18
CA ALA A 57 17.72 -48.62 19.34
C ALA A 57 18.86 -48.40 18.31
N PRO A 58 19.71 -49.41 18.05
CA PRO A 58 20.78 -49.27 17.08
C PRO A 58 20.18 -49.00 15.69
N ASP A 59 20.90 -48.28 14.83
CA ASP A 59 20.39 -47.95 13.49
C ASP A 59 20.13 -49.20 12.62
N SER A 60 20.74 -50.34 12.96
CA SER A 60 20.44 -51.65 12.36
C SER A 60 19.04 -52.19 12.68
N ALA A 61 18.35 -51.61 13.66
CA ALA A 61 16.97 -51.96 14.01
C ALA A 61 15.94 -51.09 13.27
N GLN A 62 16.37 -50.15 12.43
CA GLN A 62 15.47 -49.36 11.58
C GLN A 62 14.94 -50.22 10.43
N ASP A 63 13.64 -50.06 10.13
CA ASP A 63 13.03 -50.72 8.99
C ASP A 63 13.48 -50.04 7.67
N PRO A 64 14.11 -50.78 6.74
CA PRO A 64 14.51 -50.24 5.44
C PRO A 64 13.35 -49.65 4.63
N ASP A 65 12.14 -50.22 4.75
CA ASP A 65 10.97 -49.77 4.01
C ASP A 65 10.45 -48.43 4.56
N GLU A 66 10.49 -48.25 5.89
CA GLU A 66 10.18 -46.96 6.51
C GLU A 66 11.17 -45.88 6.07
N LEU A 67 12.47 -46.19 6.00
CA LEU A 67 13.49 -45.25 5.52
C LEU A 67 13.29 -44.85 4.05
N VAL A 68 12.84 -45.76 3.19
CA VAL A 68 12.47 -45.44 1.82
C VAL A 68 11.25 -44.53 1.80
N ARG A 69 10.20 -44.87 2.56
CA ARG A 69 8.96 -44.08 2.61
C ARG A 69 9.19 -42.67 3.16
N THR A 70 9.99 -42.52 4.22
CA THR A 70 10.35 -41.21 4.77
C THR A 70 11.11 -40.36 3.76
N ARG A 71 12.05 -40.96 3.00
CA ARG A 71 12.75 -40.23 1.92
C ARG A 71 11.81 -39.75 0.84
N ILE A 72 10.84 -40.57 0.43
CA ILE A 72 9.82 -40.20 -0.55
C ILE A 72 8.97 -39.03 -0.02
N LEU A 73 8.43 -39.15 1.20
CA LEU A 73 7.61 -38.10 1.82
C LEU A 73 8.39 -36.78 1.97
N ASN A 74 9.66 -36.84 2.39
CA ASN A 74 10.48 -35.63 2.50
C ASN A 74 10.74 -34.98 1.13
N ALA A 75 10.90 -35.77 0.07
CA ALA A 75 11.04 -35.27 -1.28
C ALA A 75 9.73 -34.62 -1.78
N GLU A 76 8.58 -35.22 -1.47
CA GLU A 76 7.26 -34.66 -1.78
C GLU A 76 7.03 -33.32 -1.05
N ILE A 77 7.35 -33.26 0.24
CA ILE A 77 7.25 -32.02 1.03
C ILE A 77 8.18 -30.94 0.46
N ALA A 78 9.42 -31.28 0.11
CA ALA A 78 10.35 -30.33 -0.49
C ALA A 78 9.83 -29.80 -1.84
N ALA A 79 9.27 -30.67 -2.68
CA ALA A 79 8.65 -30.27 -3.94
C ALA A 79 7.43 -29.35 -3.72
N GLY A 80 6.59 -29.66 -2.73
CA GLY A 80 5.44 -28.82 -2.34
C GLY A 80 5.87 -27.44 -1.84
N ASN A 81 6.90 -27.36 -1.01
CA ASN A 81 7.42 -26.10 -0.50
C ASN A 81 7.99 -25.23 -1.62
N MET A 82 8.78 -25.80 -2.54
CA MET A 82 9.29 -25.06 -3.71
C MET A 82 8.15 -24.51 -4.57
N ALA A 83 7.11 -25.32 -4.83
CA ALA A 83 5.95 -24.87 -5.58
C ALA A 83 5.18 -23.75 -4.86
N ALA A 84 5.07 -23.80 -3.53
CA ALA A 84 4.45 -22.75 -2.74
C ALA A 84 5.27 -21.45 -2.77
N GLU A 85 6.59 -21.53 -2.61
CA GLU A 85 7.48 -20.36 -2.69
C GLU A 85 7.40 -19.65 -4.05
N ASP A 86 7.31 -20.41 -5.15
CA ASP A 86 7.15 -19.85 -6.48
C ASP A 86 5.78 -19.18 -6.66
N GLN A 87 4.71 -19.77 -6.12
CA GLN A 87 3.37 -19.18 -6.14
C GLN A 87 3.30 -17.90 -5.30
N GLU A 88 3.88 -17.88 -4.11
CA GLU A 88 3.93 -16.70 -3.25
C GLU A 88 4.69 -15.56 -3.92
N ARG A 89 5.82 -15.87 -4.59
CA ARG A 89 6.59 -14.88 -5.33
C ARG A 89 5.81 -14.28 -6.49
N ALA A 90 5.09 -15.12 -7.24
CA ALA A 90 4.21 -14.67 -8.32
C ALA A 90 3.06 -13.79 -7.79
N ALA A 91 2.41 -14.22 -6.71
CA ALA A 91 1.34 -13.46 -6.07
C ALA A 91 1.81 -12.11 -5.53
N ALA A 92 3.00 -12.05 -4.92
CA ALA A 92 3.60 -10.82 -4.42
C ALA A 92 3.85 -9.81 -5.55
N ALA A 93 4.32 -10.27 -6.71
CA ALA A 93 4.54 -9.42 -7.88
C ALA A 93 3.22 -8.84 -8.43
N VAL A 94 2.18 -9.67 -8.54
CA VAL A 94 0.84 -9.22 -8.98
C VAL A 94 0.25 -8.22 -7.99
N HIS A 95 0.36 -8.49 -6.69
CA HIS A 95 -0.12 -7.59 -5.65
C HIS A 95 0.60 -6.25 -5.66
N ALA A 96 1.93 -6.24 -5.81
CA ALA A 96 2.71 -5.01 -5.92
C ALA A 96 2.30 -4.16 -7.14
N GLN A 97 2.06 -4.82 -8.29
CA GLN A 97 1.55 -4.14 -9.47
C GLN A 97 0.16 -3.55 -9.24
N ALA A 98 -0.74 -4.29 -8.60
CA ALA A 98 -2.10 -3.83 -8.30
C ALA A 98 -2.08 -2.61 -7.37
N LEU A 99 -1.21 -2.60 -6.35
CA LEU A 99 -1.03 -1.45 -5.46
C LEU A 99 -0.55 -0.21 -6.22
N ALA A 100 0.46 -0.36 -7.09
CA ALA A 100 0.97 0.76 -7.88
C ALA A 100 -0.11 1.37 -8.79
N SER A 101 -0.87 0.52 -9.51
CA SER A 101 -1.98 0.97 -10.36
C SER A 101 -3.07 1.68 -9.55
N HIS A 102 -3.39 1.16 -8.36
CA HIS A 102 -4.38 1.76 -7.47
C HIS A 102 -3.93 3.14 -6.95
N GLU A 103 -2.67 3.29 -6.57
CA GLU A 103 -2.12 4.59 -6.15
C GLU A 103 -2.17 5.62 -7.29
N GLU A 104 -1.83 5.23 -8.53
CA GLU A 104 -1.96 6.08 -9.71
C GLU A 104 -3.43 6.48 -9.98
N GLU A 105 -4.37 5.55 -9.82
CA GLU A 105 -5.80 5.80 -9.92
C GLU A 105 -6.30 6.81 -8.91
N GLU A 106 -5.91 6.68 -7.64
CA GLU A 106 -6.28 7.62 -6.58
C GLU A 106 -5.76 9.03 -6.85
N VAL A 107 -4.52 9.16 -7.30
CA VAL A 107 -3.94 10.47 -7.68
C VAL A 107 -4.70 11.09 -8.85
N ARG A 108 -5.01 10.29 -9.90
CA ARG A 108 -5.80 10.77 -11.03
C ARG A 108 -7.21 11.19 -10.61
N ALA A 109 -7.87 10.38 -9.77
CA ALA A 109 -9.22 10.66 -9.29
C ALA A 109 -9.24 11.92 -8.42
N ALA A 110 -8.25 12.11 -7.54
CA ALA A 110 -8.12 13.33 -6.74
C ALA A 110 -7.92 14.58 -7.61
N THR A 111 -7.08 14.46 -8.63
CA THR A 111 -6.82 15.56 -9.58
C THR A 111 -8.08 15.90 -10.38
N ALA A 112 -8.76 14.89 -10.92
CA ALA A 112 -10.00 15.07 -11.68
C ALA A 112 -11.12 15.71 -10.82
N ARG A 113 -11.24 15.31 -9.54
CA ARG A 113 -12.18 15.95 -8.60
C ARG A 113 -11.87 17.44 -8.40
N ALA A 114 -10.60 17.78 -8.17
CA ALA A 114 -10.18 19.17 -7.99
C ALA A 114 -10.41 20.03 -9.25
N GLU A 115 -10.13 19.47 -10.43
CA GLU A 115 -10.38 20.14 -11.72
C GLU A 115 -11.87 20.33 -11.99
N TYR A 116 -12.68 19.32 -11.68
CA TYR A 116 -14.13 19.40 -11.79
C TYR A 116 -14.71 20.49 -10.88
N GLU A 117 -14.31 20.54 -9.61
CA GLU A 117 -14.75 21.57 -8.66
C GLU A 117 -14.30 22.98 -9.08
N ALA A 118 -13.10 23.11 -9.66
CA ALA A 118 -12.62 24.38 -10.19
C ALA A 118 -13.43 24.82 -11.42
N THR A 119 -13.75 23.88 -12.32
CA THR A 119 -14.56 24.12 -13.52
C THR A 119 -15.98 24.50 -13.14
N LEU A 120 -16.59 23.81 -12.16
CA LEU A 120 -17.93 24.11 -11.68
C LEU A 120 -18.01 25.54 -11.14
N ARG A 121 -17.06 25.95 -10.29
CA ARG A 121 -16.98 27.33 -9.78
C ARG A 121 -16.80 28.36 -10.88
N ALA A 122 -15.99 28.05 -11.90
CA ALA A 122 -15.81 28.93 -13.05
C ALA A 122 -17.09 29.07 -13.87
N SER A 123 -17.82 27.98 -14.09
CA SER A 123 -19.12 27.97 -14.78
C SER A 123 -20.18 28.75 -14.00
N GLU A 124 -20.28 28.56 -12.68
CA GLU A 124 -21.19 29.32 -11.82
C GLU A 124 -20.89 30.82 -11.85
N ALA A 125 -19.61 31.21 -11.79
CA ALA A 125 -19.21 32.61 -11.90
C ALA A 125 -19.52 33.21 -13.29
N ALA A 126 -19.34 32.44 -14.36
CA ALA A 126 -19.69 32.86 -15.71
C ALA A 126 -21.21 33.05 -15.86
N GLN A 127 -22.01 32.13 -15.30
CA GLN A 127 -23.46 32.23 -15.29
C GLN A 127 -23.93 33.47 -14.53
N ALA A 128 -23.39 33.72 -13.33
CA ALA A 128 -23.74 34.90 -12.55
C ALA A 128 -23.46 36.21 -13.32
N ARG A 129 -22.30 36.31 -14.00
CA ARG A 129 -21.98 37.46 -14.85
C ARG A 129 -22.94 37.61 -16.02
N TYR A 130 -23.30 36.51 -16.67
CA TYR A 130 -24.28 36.52 -17.74
C TYR A 130 -25.63 37.06 -17.24
N ASP A 131 -26.10 36.58 -16.08
CA ASP A 131 -27.37 36.98 -15.50
C ASP A 131 -27.38 38.48 -15.13
N GLU A 132 -26.29 38.99 -14.56
CA GLU A 132 -26.10 40.43 -14.28
C GLU A 132 -26.17 41.28 -15.55
N MET A 133 -25.44 40.86 -16.59
CA MET A 133 -25.41 41.55 -17.87
C MET A 133 -26.78 41.51 -18.58
N TYR A 134 -27.47 40.37 -18.48
CA TYR A 134 -28.81 40.20 -19.02
C TYR A 134 -29.82 41.12 -18.32
N ALA A 135 -29.79 41.20 -16.99
CA ALA A 135 -30.63 42.11 -16.22
C ALA A 135 -30.36 43.59 -16.55
N ALA A 136 -29.08 43.97 -16.71
CA ALA A 136 -28.70 45.31 -17.12
C ALA A 136 -29.21 45.64 -18.54
N TRP A 137 -29.13 44.69 -19.47
CA TRP A 137 -29.68 44.82 -20.80
C TRP A 137 -31.21 44.95 -20.79
N GLU A 138 -31.92 44.12 -20.03
CA GLU A 138 -33.38 44.23 -19.88
C GLU A 138 -33.81 45.60 -19.35
N ALA A 139 -33.08 46.14 -18.36
CA ALA A 139 -33.31 47.47 -17.82
C ALA A 139 -33.09 48.56 -18.88
N GLN A 140 -32.02 48.46 -19.68
CA GLN A 140 -31.76 49.37 -20.79
C GLN A 140 -32.87 49.33 -21.86
N VAL A 141 -33.31 48.14 -22.25
CA VAL A 141 -34.42 47.95 -23.20
C VAL A 141 -35.71 48.56 -22.65
N ARG A 142 -36.02 48.35 -21.38
CA ARG A 142 -37.21 48.93 -20.73
C ARG A 142 -37.18 50.46 -20.73
N ALA A 143 -36.03 51.07 -20.38
CA ALA A 143 -35.87 52.52 -20.40
C ALA A 143 -36.02 53.10 -21.82
N CYS A 144 -35.45 52.41 -22.81
CA CYS A 144 -35.59 52.77 -24.21
C CYS A 144 -37.06 52.73 -24.67
N ASN A 145 -37.78 51.65 -24.34
CA ASN A 145 -39.20 51.49 -24.64
C ASN A 145 -40.08 52.54 -23.93
N ALA A 146 -39.66 53.03 -22.77
CA ALA A 146 -40.32 54.11 -22.04
C ALA A 146 -40.03 55.52 -22.60
N GLY A 147 -39.19 55.65 -23.63
CA GLY A 147 -38.91 56.90 -24.33
C GLY A 147 -37.58 57.58 -23.95
N ASP A 148 -36.76 56.98 -23.08
CA ASP A 148 -35.41 57.48 -22.81
C ASP A 148 -34.45 57.11 -23.94
N ARG A 149 -34.35 58.03 -24.92
CA ARG A 149 -33.50 57.86 -26.11
C ARG A 149 -32.00 57.91 -25.82
N ARG A 150 -31.56 58.39 -24.65
CA ARG A 150 -30.13 58.44 -24.30
C ARG A 150 -29.56 57.04 -23.99
N GLY A 151 -30.38 56.13 -23.47
CA GLY A 151 -29.99 54.74 -23.16
C GLY A 151 -30.00 53.79 -24.35
N CYS A 152 -30.74 54.09 -25.43
CA CYS A 152 -30.91 53.19 -26.57
C CYS A 152 -29.65 52.98 -27.43
N ALA A 153 -28.72 53.95 -27.44
CA ALA A 153 -27.58 53.96 -28.38
C ALA A 153 -26.30 53.30 -27.83
N ALA A 154 -26.26 52.95 -26.53
CA ALA A 154 -25.06 52.42 -25.90
C ALA A 154 -24.79 50.93 -26.21
N GLY A 155 -25.82 50.18 -26.63
CA GLY A 155 -25.75 48.72 -26.79
C GLY A 155 -25.51 47.98 -25.47
N PRO A 156 -25.73 46.66 -25.42
CA PRO A 156 -25.33 45.86 -24.27
C PRO A 156 -23.80 45.85 -24.15
N ALA A 157 -23.29 45.84 -22.92
CA ALA A 157 -21.92 45.40 -22.68
C ALA A 157 -21.75 44.00 -23.30
N ARG A 158 -20.67 43.78 -24.05
CA ARG A 158 -20.43 42.48 -24.70
C ARG A 158 -20.01 41.47 -23.63
N PHE A 159 -20.64 40.30 -23.61
CA PHE A 159 -20.21 39.19 -22.77
C PHE A 159 -18.82 38.74 -23.22
N ASP A 160 -17.84 38.84 -22.33
CA ASP A 160 -16.54 38.20 -22.51
C ASP A 160 -16.60 36.83 -21.80
N PRO A 161 -16.62 35.71 -22.55
CA PRO A 161 -16.65 34.38 -21.98
C PRO A 161 -15.33 33.98 -21.32
N THR A 162 -14.29 34.80 -21.41
CA THR A 162 -12.97 34.45 -20.90
C THR A 162 -13.00 34.43 -19.36
N PRO A 163 -12.75 33.27 -18.72
CA PRO A 163 -12.66 33.21 -17.28
C PRO A 163 -11.47 34.06 -16.80
N PRO A 164 -11.57 34.73 -15.63
CA PRO A 164 -10.44 35.44 -15.05
C PRO A 164 -9.26 34.47 -14.89
N ALA A 165 -8.06 34.90 -15.26
CA ALA A 165 -6.87 34.07 -15.21
C ALA A 165 -6.71 33.43 -13.82
N PRO A 166 -6.34 32.13 -13.74
CA PRO A 166 -6.14 31.49 -12.46
C PRO A 166 -5.09 32.26 -11.65
N ALA A 167 -5.36 32.48 -10.37
CA ALA A 167 -4.42 33.16 -9.48
C ALA A 167 -3.05 32.44 -9.51
N PRO A 168 -1.92 33.17 -9.52
CA PRO A 168 -0.61 32.55 -9.60
C PRO A 168 -0.42 31.61 -8.39
N ARG A 169 -0.07 30.34 -8.66
CA ARG A 169 0.31 29.39 -7.61
C ARG A 169 1.53 29.97 -6.88
N ARG A 170 1.37 30.36 -5.62
CA ARG A 170 2.50 30.65 -4.74
C ARG A 170 3.06 29.30 -4.30
N TRP A 171 4.28 29.01 -4.75
CA TRP A 171 5.09 27.88 -4.31
C TRP A 171 5.79 28.24 -3.00
#